data_AF-A0A1D1UJP7-F1
#
_entry.id   AF-A0A1D1UJP7-F1
#
_cell.length_a   1.000
_cell.length_b   1.000
_cell.length_c   1.000
_cell.angle_alpha   90.00
_cell.angle_beta   90.00
_cell.angle_gamma   90.00
#
_symmetry.space_group_name_H-M   'P 1'
#
loop_
_entity.id
_entity.type
_entity.pdbx_description
1 polymer ?
#
loop_
_entity_poly.entity_id
_entity_poly.type
_entity_poly.pdbx_seq_one_letter_code
_entity_poly.pdbx_strand_id
1 'polypeptide(L)'
;MNSGSHRFVLPTAISRTTPPSGSGPELGYHAQRNTLAAATAASASQIRENDDVYCYEIALITCQMKDCRQQNEAEEIENAAPKLDFIPNGNQGYTRYKIHLTEHEKFEIRPFQEVHFVGSRSKKIEPSPGSENNSGFDDEDGAYKAIMGDHLYYRYELISKLGAGVFGTVYKVLDHKLKRKVAVKILKNTPRFKKIGDDEIKILESLGQSLKYDQTGEGRMTHLIESFTFRHHSCLVFDLCAMNVYTLIKTNNHNGLSLPVVRKFALGLLRFLNFIHSKSIIHCDLKPENILLKSPTRTGLQVCDFNISCHEQLQVYAYIQSRFYRAPEVILQPYGSKYKRAIDMWSFGCVIAEFYLGKPLFPGTSGKDQLAVILEGLGYPSPQFVNLCADSKRGDYFPDGIPFYCQSATEGGYADSSKKHFRLPPGGKPVAQMLKSGGPKFVDFVLKALAWDPEERMTAEEAMNHPWIITSLSVDSGNRESPSDLSRHRFQRQG
;
A
#
# COMPACT_ATOMS: atom_id res chain seq x y z
N MET A 1 3.56 -59.30 8.42
CA MET A 1 4.40 -60.50 8.22
C MET A 1 5.68 -60.06 7.54
N ASN A 2 6.81 -60.35 8.18
CA ASN A 2 8.16 -60.63 7.65
C ASN A 2 8.37 -60.44 6.13
N SER A 3 9.48 -59.91 5.62
CA SER A 3 10.82 -59.72 6.20
C SER A 3 11.76 -59.28 5.06
N GLY A 4 12.76 -58.46 5.40
CA GLY A 4 14.12 -58.50 4.83
C GLY A 4 14.31 -58.09 3.36
N SER A 5 15.46 -57.63 2.88
CA SER A 5 16.70 -57.16 3.50
C SER A 5 17.66 -56.90 2.32
N HIS A 6 18.34 -55.75 2.33
CA HIS A 6 19.72 -55.50 1.86
C HIS A 6 20.31 -56.34 0.70
N ARG A 7 20.90 -55.66 -0.31
CA ARG A 7 22.34 -55.28 -0.32
C ARG A 7 22.76 -54.62 -1.65
N PHE A 8 23.62 -53.61 -1.48
CA PHE A 8 24.53 -53.01 -2.46
C PHE A 8 25.47 -54.03 -3.13
N VAL A 9 25.78 -53.83 -4.42
CA VAL A 9 27.13 -54.04 -5.02
C VAL A 9 27.26 -53.19 -6.31
N LEU A 10 28.19 -52.23 -6.33
CA LEU A 10 29.01 -51.83 -7.50
C LEU A 10 30.30 -52.65 -7.38
N PRO A 11 31.06 -53.04 -8.45
CA PRO A 11 31.80 -52.05 -9.26
C PRO A 11 32.29 -52.46 -10.69
N THR A 12 32.89 -51.49 -11.41
CA THR A 12 34.05 -51.56 -12.34
C THR A 12 34.01 -52.48 -13.59
N ALA A 13 34.74 -52.27 -14.69
CA ALA A 13 35.38 -51.16 -15.40
C ALA A 13 36.10 -51.81 -16.62
N ILE A 14 36.47 -51.02 -17.63
CA ILE A 14 37.54 -51.25 -18.64
C ILE A 14 37.21 -52.19 -19.83
N SER A 15 37.14 -51.65 -21.05
CA SER A 15 38.27 -51.75 -22.01
C SER A 15 37.99 -51.11 -23.37
N ARG A 16 38.87 -50.16 -23.70
CA ARG A 16 39.34 -49.64 -24.99
C ARG A 16 39.07 -50.51 -26.22
N THR A 17 38.67 -49.86 -27.32
CA THR A 17 39.38 -49.87 -28.62
C THR A 17 38.87 -48.72 -29.49
N THR A 18 39.81 -48.03 -30.15
CA THR A 18 39.64 -47.06 -31.25
C THR A 18 40.47 -47.58 -32.45
N PRO A 19 40.39 -47.02 -33.69
CA PRO A 19 39.32 -46.33 -34.42
C PRO A 19 39.08 -47.02 -35.81
N PRO A 20 38.37 -46.42 -36.79
CA PRO A 20 39.04 -45.50 -37.72
C PRO A 20 38.21 -44.27 -38.16
N SER A 21 38.95 -43.41 -38.86
CA SER A 21 38.70 -42.10 -39.46
C SER A 21 37.45 -41.91 -40.35
N GLY A 22 36.83 -40.73 -40.26
CA GLY A 22 35.91 -40.18 -41.27
C GLY A 22 35.59 -38.71 -40.99
N SER A 23 35.81 -37.86 -41.99
CA SER A 23 35.79 -36.39 -42.01
C SER A 23 34.40 -35.72 -42.00
N GLY A 24 34.25 -34.56 -41.34
CA GLY A 24 33.19 -33.56 -41.64
C GLY A 24 32.59 -32.84 -40.41
N PRO A 25 32.09 -31.58 -40.53
CA PRO A 25 32.49 -30.47 -39.65
C PRO A 25 31.54 -30.14 -38.48
N GLU A 26 32.13 -29.59 -37.41
CA GLU A 26 31.45 -28.92 -36.29
C GLU A 26 30.72 -27.67 -36.75
N LEU A 27 29.41 -27.61 -36.50
CA LEU A 27 28.63 -26.38 -36.44
C LEU A 27 27.41 -26.62 -35.54
N GLY A 28 27.39 -25.97 -34.38
CA GLY A 28 26.14 -25.75 -33.65
C GLY A 28 26.17 -25.97 -32.15
N TYR A 29 26.83 -25.10 -31.39
CA TYR A 29 26.48 -24.92 -29.96
C TYR A 29 26.62 -23.47 -29.42
N HIS A 30 26.79 -22.46 -30.29
CA HIS A 30 26.92 -21.05 -29.87
C HIS A 30 25.72 -20.14 -30.20
N ALA A 31 24.66 -20.64 -30.85
CA ALA A 31 23.57 -19.79 -31.34
C ALA A 31 22.33 -19.65 -30.40
N GLN A 32 22.25 -20.39 -29.28
CA GLN A 32 21.06 -20.36 -28.40
C GLN A 32 21.23 -19.55 -27.09
N ARG A 33 22.45 -19.11 -26.75
CA ARG A 33 22.68 -18.25 -25.57
C ARG A 33 22.53 -16.75 -25.86
N ASN A 34 22.80 -16.31 -27.10
CA ASN A 34 22.74 -14.89 -27.44
C ASN A 34 21.31 -14.38 -27.76
N THR A 35 20.39 -15.26 -28.15
CA THR A 35 18.99 -14.88 -28.44
C THR A 35 18.16 -14.65 -27.17
N LEU A 36 18.42 -15.40 -26.08
CA LEU A 36 17.73 -15.21 -24.80
C LEU A 36 18.25 -13.98 -24.04
N ALA A 37 19.55 -13.70 -24.13
CA ALA A 37 20.18 -12.50 -23.54
C ALA A 37 19.79 -11.21 -24.30
N ALA A 38 19.67 -11.27 -25.63
CA ALA A 38 19.20 -10.14 -26.43
C ALA A 38 17.71 -9.85 -26.23
N ALA A 39 16.86 -10.88 -26.08
CA ALA A 39 15.44 -10.70 -25.78
C ALA A 39 15.20 -10.10 -24.38
N THR A 40 16.01 -10.46 -23.38
CA THR A 40 15.97 -9.86 -22.03
C THR A 40 16.54 -8.45 -21.98
N ALA A 41 17.58 -8.15 -22.77
CA ALA A 41 18.12 -6.79 -22.88
C ALA A 41 17.19 -5.83 -23.64
N ALA A 42 16.57 -6.29 -24.74
CA ALA A 42 15.63 -5.51 -25.54
C ALA A 42 14.32 -5.25 -24.80
N SER A 43 13.78 -6.24 -24.07
CA SER A 43 12.65 -6.03 -23.17
C SER A 43 13.02 -5.10 -22.02
N ALA A 44 14.22 -5.20 -21.44
CA ALA A 44 14.67 -4.29 -20.40
C ALA A 44 14.90 -2.85 -20.89
N SER A 45 15.35 -2.63 -22.13
CA SER A 45 15.49 -1.27 -22.70
C SER A 45 14.13 -0.67 -23.04
N GLN A 46 13.21 -1.45 -23.59
CA GLN A 46 11.86 -1.00 -23.95
C GLN A 46 10.98 -0.76 -22.71
N ILE A 47 11.16 -1.55 -21.65
CA ILE A 47 10.55 -1.30 -20.33
C ILE A 47 11.09 -0.01 -19.71
N ARG A 48 12.38 0.32 -19.88
CA ARG A 48 12.95 1.58 -19.37
C ARG A 48 12.39 2.80 -20.09
N GLU A 49 12.25 2.75 -21.42
CA GLU A 49 11.66 3.84 -22.22
C GLU A 49 10.19 4.10 -21.83
N ASN A 50 9.39 3.05 -21.65
CA ASN A 50 8.00 3.18 -21.19
C ASN A 50 7.90 3.69 -19.75
N ASP A 51 8.83 3.27 -18.89
CA ASP A 51 8.93 3.77 -17.52
C ASP A 51 9.22 5.26 -17.48
N ASP A 52 10.04 5.77 -18.41
CA ASP A 52 10.37 7.19 -18.51
C ASP A 52 9.14 8.03 -18.91
N VAL A 53 8.29 7.54 -19.81
CA VAL A 53 7.03 8.22 -20.19
C VAL A 53 6.09 8.34 -18.98
N TYR A 54 5.88 7.26 -18.22
CA TYR A 54 5.02 7.30 -17.04
C TYR A 54 5.61 8.16 -15.91
N CYS A 55 6.94 8.13 -15.76
CA CYS A 55 7.63 8.99 -14.80
C CYS A 55 7.50 10.47 -15.18
N TYR A 56 7.53 10.80 -16.48
CA TYR A 56 7.32 12.15 -16.97
C TYR A 56 5.90 12.65 -16.66
N GLU A 57 4.87 11.83 -16.90
CA GLU A 57 3.48 12.19 -16.55
C GLU A 57 3.31 12.46 -15.05
N ILE A 58 3.87 11.58 -14.18
CA ILE A 58 3.85 11.81 -12.73
C ILE A 58 4.66 13.07 -12.37
N ALA A 59 5.83 13.27 -12.98
CA ALA A 59 6.68 14.42 -12.71
C ALA A 59 5.93 15.74 -12.99
N LEU A 60 5.20 15.83 -14.11
CA LEU A 60 4.37 17.01 -14.43
C LEU A 60 3.33 17.32 -13.35
N ILE A 61 2.61 16.29 -12.86
CA ILE A 61 1.66 16.44 -11.75
C ILE A 61 2.39 16.92 -10.49
N THR A 62 3.57 16.35 -10.19
CA THR A 62 4.31 16.73 -8.98
C THR A 62 5.01 18.09 -9.04
N CYS A 63 5.32 18.61 -10.22
CA CYS A 63 5.81 19.99 -10.37
C CYS A 63 4.75 21.01 -9.92
N GLN A 64 3.47 20.76 -10.21
CA GLN A 64 2.37 21.60 -9.72
C GLN A 64 2.30 21.64 -8.18
N MET A 65 2.75 20.56 -7.53
CA MET A 65 2.88 20.49 -6.07
C MET A 65 3.96 21.43 -5.53
N LYS A 66 5.07 21.62 -6.26
CA LYS A 66 6.15 22.54 -5.88
C LYS A 66 5.74 23.99 -6.04
N ASP A 67 5.04 24.31 -7.14
CA ASP A 67 4.53 25.67 -7.38
C ASP A 67 3.46 26.07 -6.34
N CYS A 68 2.64 25.11 -5.90
CA CYS A 68 1.66 25.33 -4.82
C CYS A 68 2.32 25.38 -3.41
N ARG A 69 3.57 24.91 -3.27
CA ARG A 69 4.37 24.95 -2.03
C ARG A 69 5.34 26.13 -1.95
N GLN A 70 5.35 27.04 -2.92
CA GLN A 70 6.18 28.27 -2.88
C GLN A 70 5.84 29.26 -1.75
N GLN A 71 5.12 28.84 -0.70
CA GLN A 71 4.93 29.65 0.49
C GLN A 71 5.35 29.03 1.82
N ASN A 72 5.87 27.80 1.90
CA ASN A 72 6.48 27.30 3.14
C ASN A 72 7.37 26.08 2.89
N GLU A 73 8.63 26.30 2.54
CA GLU A 73 9.75 25.44 2.95
C GLU A 73 11.05 26.13 2.51
N ALA A 74 11.75 26.72 3.48
CA ALA A 74 13.14 27.13 3.30
C ALA A 74 13.99 25.86 3.09
N GLU A 75 14.16 25.46 1.84
CA GLU A 75 15.32 24.68 1.42
C GLU A 75 16.53 25.62 1.50
N GLU A 76 17.20 25.66 2.65
CA GLU A 76 18.62 25.99 2.82
C GLU A 76 18.93 26.12 4.32
N ILE A 77 19.24 24.99 4.97
CA ILE A 77 20.27 24.96 6.02
C ILE A 77 20.97 23.59 5.92
N GLU A 78 21.84 23.44 4.93
CA GLU A 78 23.00 22.55 5.05
C GLU A 78 24.13 23.33 5.76
N ASN A 79 23.82 24.01 6.88
CA ASN A 79 24.86 24.52 7.77
C ASN A 79 25.21 23.41 8.74
N ALA A 80 26.36 22.78 8.49
CA ALA A 80 27.25 22.15 9.46
C ALA A 80 26.58 21.83 10.81
N ALA A 81 25.73 20.80 10.85
CA ALA A 81 25.39 20.18 12.12
C ALA A 81 26.72 19.71 12.73
N PRO A 82 27.06 20.09 13.98
CA PRO A 82 28.26 19.59 14.62
C PRO A 82 28.22 18.06 14.54
N LYS A 83 29.32 17.43 14.13
CA LYS A 83 29.47 15.97 14.19
C LYS A 83 29.11 15.56 15.63
N LEU A 84 27.90 15.04 15.83
CA LEU A 84 27.56 14.41 17.10
C LEU A 84 28.39 13.14 17.13
N ASP A 85 29.50 13.20 17.86
CA ASP A 85 30.36 12.06 18.12
C ASP A 85 29.49 10.96 18.73
N PHE A 86 29.51 9.78 18.10
CA PHE A 86 28.87 8.58 18.61
C PHE A 86 29.25 8.38 20.08
N ILE A 87 28.25 8.22 20.96
CA ILE A 87 28.50 7.98 22.37
C ILE A 87 28.22 6.51 22.69
N PRO A 88 29.25 5.76 23.16
CA PRO A 88 29.19 4.31 23.28
C PRO A 88 28.37 3.79 24.46
N ASN A 89 27.78 4.66 25.32
CA ASN A 89 26.77 4.27 26.31
C ASN A 89 26.05 5.47 26.95
N GLY A 90 24.90 5.18 27.56
CA GLY A 90 24.04 6.13 28.26
C GLY A 90 24.70 6.89 29.41
N ASN A 91 25.66 6.31 30.14
CA ASN A 91 26.37 7.01 31.22
C ASN A 91 27.29 8.12 30.69
N GLN A 92 27.99 7.85 29.59
CA GLN A 92 28.74 8.89 28.88
C GLN A 92 27.80 9.91 28.24
N GLY A 93 26.66 9.47 27.72
CA GLY A 93 25.61 10.35 27.18
C GLY A 93 25.09 11.32 28.25
N TYR A 94 24.76 10.80 29.43
CA TYR A 94 24.42 11.60 30.61
C TYR A 94 25.52 12.60 30.94
N THR A 95 26.77 12.15 31.04
CA THR A 95 27.89 13.03 31.44
C THR A 95 28.09 14.16 30.44
N ARG A 96 28.02 13.86 29.15
CA ARG A 96 28.25 14.82 28.06
C ARG A 96 27.12 15.82 27.90
N TYR A 97 25.88 15.36 28.03
CA TYR A 97 24.68 16.14 27.71
C TYR A 97 23.87 16.55 28.93
N LYS A 98 24.34 16.33 30.16
CA LYS A 98 23.63 16.58 31.43
C LYS A 98 22.87 17.91 31.49
N ILE A 99 23.45 18.97 30.93
CA ILE A 99 22.86 20.33 30.94
C ILE A 99 21.70 20.51 29.95
N HIS A 100 21.55 19.59 29.00
CA HIS A 100 20.54 19.60 27.94
C HIS A 100 19.42 18.55 28.17
N LEU A 101 19.53 17.75 29.24
CA LEU A 101 18.57 16.71 29.58
C LEU A 101 17.60 17.21 30.66
N THR A 102 16.33 16.83 30.55
CA THR A 102 15.35 17.01 31.64
C THR A 102 15.72 16.13 32.84
N GLU A 103 15.13 16.37 34.02
CA GLU A 103 15.35 15.50 35.18
C GLU A 103 14.99 14.04 34.90
N HIS A 104 13.91 13.81 34.15
CA HIS A 104 13.52 12.48 33.72
C HIS A 104 14.56 11.83 32.80
N GLU A 105 15.04 12.57 31.79
CA GLU A 105 16.03 12.08 30.84
C GLU A 105 17.37 11.72 31.49
N LYS A 106 17.75 12.42 32.57
CA LYS A 106 18.97 12.10 33.35
C LYS A 106 18.97 10.68 33.92
N PHE A 107 17.79 10.10 34.18
CA PHE A 107 17.62 8.71 34.58
C PHE A 107 17.36 7.81 33.36
N GLU A 108 16.46 8.22 32.46
CA GLU A 108 16.04 7.45 31.27
C GLU A 108 17.21 7.12 30.34
N ILE A 109 18.20 8.02 30.18
CA ILE A 109 19.32 7.83 29.24
C ILE A 109 20.30 6.75 29.67
N ARG A 110 20.49 6.53 30.98
CA ARG A 110 21.54 5.66 31.53
C ARG A 110 21.49 4.21 31.02
N PRO A 111 20.33 3.54 30.93
CA PRO A 111 20.24 2.16 30.41
C PRO A 111 20.46 2.04 28.90
N PHE A 112 20.52 3.14 28.13
CA PHE A 112 20.73 3.05 26.68
C PHE A 112 22.15 2.61 26.34
N GLN A 113 22.27 1.61 25.47
CA GLN A 113 23.57 1.08 25.03
C GLN A 113 24.29 2.03 24.08
N GLU A 114 23.56 2.81 23.30
CA GLU A 114 24.12 3.79 22.37
C GLU A 114 23.30 5.07 22.45
N VAL A 115 23.97 6.22 22.43
CA VAL A 115 23.33 7.54 22.34
C VAL A 115 23.83 8.24 21.08
N HIS A 116 22.90 8.52 20.17
CA HIS A 116 23.20 9.17 18.89
C HIS A 116 22.67 10.60 18.82
N PHE A 117 21.57 10.90 19.53
CA PHE A 117 20.93 12.22 19.52
C PHE A 117 20.11 12.46 20.78
N VAL A 118 20.17 13.67 21.35
CA VAL A 118 19.46 14.03 22.60
C VAL A 118 18.51 15.23 22.45
N GLY A 119 18.39 15.84 21.27
CA GLY A 119 17.50 16.99 21.09
C GLY A 119 17.91 18.24 21.87
N SER A 120 19.21 18.57 21.99
CA SER A 120 19.69 19.64 22.89
C SER A 120 19.11 21.04 22.67
N ARG A 121 18.45 21.29 21.52
CA ARG A 121 17.85 22.57 21.15
C ARG A 121 16.31 22.57 21.22
N SER A 122 15.69 21.43 21.55
CA SER A 122 14.24 21.30 21.61
C SER A 122 13.68 21.88 22.91
N LYS A 123 12.45 22.41 22.85
CA LYS A 123 11.68 22.79 24.05
C LYS A 123 10.99 21.56 24.60
N LYS A 124 11.73 20.75 25.34
CA LYS A 124 11.30 19.45 25.85
C LYS A 124 10.10 19.57 26.79
N ILE A 125 9.32 18.48 26.85
CA ILE A 125 8.30 18.32 27.89
C ILE A 125 9.04 18.12 29.22
N GLU A 126 8.63 18.86 30.25
CA GLU A 126 9.06 18.65 31.64
C GLU A 126 8.07 17.69 32.32
N PRO A 127 8.37 16.37 32.36
CA PRO A 127 7.42 15.41 32.89
C PRO A 127 7.31 15.53 34.41
N SER A 128 6.10 15.35 34.91
CA SER A 128 5.81 15.32 36.35
C SER A 128 5.55 13.87 36.78
N PRO A 129 6.49 13.20 37.47
CA PRO A 129 6.34 11.80 37.84
C PRO A 129 5.03 11.54 38.60
N GLY A 130 4.25 10.56 38.15
CA GLY A 130 2.97 10.20 38.76
C GLY A 130 1.78 11.09 38.37
N SER A 131 1.98 12.11 37.52
CA SER A 131 0.85 12.84 36.95
C SER A 131 0.06 11.96 35.98
N GLU A 132 -1.21 12.31 35.77
CA GLU A 132 -2.04 11.72 34.72
C GLU A 132 -1.36 11.86 33.34
N ASN A 133 -1.81 11.02 32.39
CA ASN A 133 -1.38 11.04 30.98
C ASN A 133 0.13 10.81 30.82
N ASN A 134 0.63 9.72 31.42
CA ASN A 134 2.01 9.26 31.28
C ASN A 134 3.03 10.33 31.69
N SER A 135 2.88 10.88 32.89
CA SER A 135 3.75 11.94 33.41
C SER A 135 3.78 13.20 32.52
N GLY A 136 2.75 13.44 31.72
CA GLY A 136 2.65 14.58 30.79
C GLY A 136 3.13 14.32 29.36
N PHE A 137 3.65 13.13 29.04
CA PHE A 137 4.06 12.76 27.68
C PHE A 137 2.88 12.49 26.74
N ASP A 138 1.71 12.18 27.28
CA ASP A 138 0.54 11.80 26.48
C ASP A 138 -0.51 12.92 26.50
N ASP A 139 -1.31 13.03 25.44
CA ASP A 139 -2.58 13.77 25.46
C ASP A 139 -3.71 12.98 26.11
N GLU A 140 -4.94 13.52 26.10
CA GLU A 140 -6.12 12.90 26.71
C GLU A 140 -6.52 11.57 26.07
N ASP A 141 -6.16 11.37 24.79
CA ASP A 141 -6.44 10.13 24.06
C ASP A 141 -5.30 9.10 24.18
N GLY A 142 -4.25 9.40 24.96
CA GLY A 142 -3.05 8.57 25.06
C GLY A 142 -2.12 8.68 23.84
N ALA A 143 -2.22 9.72 23.01
CA ALA A 143 -1.27 9.95 21.93
C ALA A 143 -0.01 10.68 22.43
N TYR A 144 1.15 10.30 21.90
CA TYR A 144 2.42 10.90 22.29
C TYR A 144 2.49 12.37 21.84
N LYS A 145 2.78 13.27 22.78
CA LYS A 145 3.00 14.71 22.54
C LYS A 145 4.40 14.93 21.97
N ALA A 146 4.56 14.68 20.66
CA ALA A 146 5.84 14.86 19.98
C ALA A 146 6.26 16.33 19.89
N ILE A 147 7.51 16.64 20.25
CA ILE A 147 8.12 17.96 20.09
C ILE A 147 9.08 17.91 18.89
N MET A 148 8.87 18.79 17.89
CA MET A 148 9.76 18.85 16.73
C MET A 148 11.17 19.30 17.16
N GLY A 149 12.19 18.65 16.59
CA GLY A 149 13.60 18.79 16.97
C GLY A 149 14.00 17.98 18.20
N ASP A 150 13.06 17.34 18.90
CA ASP A 150 13.35 16.46 20.04
C ASP A 150 13.68 15.04 19.60
N HIS A 151 14.21 14.23 20.53
CA HIS A 151 14.59 12.86 20.25
C HIS A 151 13.50 11.84 20.53
N LEU A 152 13.53 10.74 19.79
CA LEU A 152 12.98 9.45 20.19
C LEU A 152 14.13 8.48 20.40
N TYR A 153 14.08 7.72 21.49
CA TYR A 153 14.98 6.59 21.73
C TYR A 153 16.47 6.95 21.64
N TYR A 154 16.81 8.19 22.03
CA TYR A 154 18.14 8.79 21.93
C TYR A 154 18.84 8.61 20.57
N ARG A 155 18.07 8.52 19.48
CA ARG A 155 18.57 8.25 18.12
C ARG A 155 17.86 9.01 17.02
N TYR A 156 16.53 9.09 17.08
CA TYR A 156 15.73 9.66 16.01
C TYR A 156 15.36 11.10 16.34
N GLU A 157 15.64 12.03 15.43
CA GLU A 157 15.22 13.43 15.57
C GLU A 157 13.88 13.65 14.86
N LEU A 158 12.88 14.16 15.58
CA LEU A 158 11.57 14.50 15.03
C LEU A 158 11.68 15.70 14.08
N ILE A 159 11.38 15.53 12.79
CA ILE A 159 11.45 16.62 11.79
C ILE A 159 10.06 17.20 11.53
N SER A 160 9.10 16.36 11.11
CA SER A 160 7.76 16.82 10.74
C SER A 160 6.73 15.71 10.87
N LYS A 161 5.47 16.10 11.09
CA LYS A 161 4.33 15.18 11.11
C LYS A 161 3.94 14.81 9.68
N LEU A 162 3.85 13.51 9.38
CA LEU A 162 3.42 13.00 8.07
C LEU A 162 1.92 12.71 8.03
N GLY A 163 1.35 12.25 9.14
CA GLY A 163 -0.08 11.95 9.23
C GLY A 163 -0.48 11.52 10.64
N ALA A 164 -1.76 11.63 10.97
CA ALA A 164 -2.34 11.10 12.21
C ALA A 164 -3.64 10.36 11.90
N GLY A 165 -3.91 9.33 12.69
CA GLY A 165 -5.13 8.56 12.60
C GLY A 165 -5.55 8.02 13.96
N VAL A 166 -6.56 7.14 13.95
CA VAL A 166 -7.14 6.56 15.17
C VAL A 166 -6.08 5.80 15.99
N PHE A 167 -5.14 5.14 15.32
CA PHE A 167 -4.15 4.26 15.96
C PHE A 167 -2.93 5.01 16.53
N GLY A 168 -2.62 6.20 15.99
CA GLY A 168 -1.37 6.87 16.31
C GLY A 168 -0.99 7.94 15.30
N THR A 169 0.25 8.41 15.40
CA THR A 169 0.80 9.46 14.55
C THR A 169 2.09 9.00 13.88
N VAL A 170 2.26 9.35 12.61
CA VAL A 170 3.46 9.05 11.82
C VAL A 170 4.26 10.33 11.64
N TYR A 171 5.56 10.26 11.92
CA TYR A 171 6.50 11.36 11.80
C TYR A 171 7.62 11.03 10.83
N LYS A 172 8.06 12.03 10.07
CA LYS A 172 9.34 12.04 9.38
C LYS A 172 10.40 12.34 10.43
N VAL A 173 11.42 11.50 10.49
CA VAL A 173 12.52 11.66 11.44
C VAL A 173 13.88 11.49 10.76
N LEU A 174 14.93 12.06 11.33
CA LEU A 174 16.32 11.77 10.97
C LEU A 174 16.88 10.71 11.91
N ASP A 175 17.29 9.58 11.36
CA ASP A 175 18.05 8.56 12.08
C ASP A 175 19.51 9.01 12.19
N HIS A 176 19.95 9.38 13.39
CA HIS A 176 21.33 9.81 13.62
C HIS A 176 22.35 8.67 13.62
N LYS A 177 21.94 7.41 13.72
CA LYS A 177 22.84 6.25 13.58
C LYS A 177 23.17 5.99 12.11
N LEU A 178 22.14 5.90 11.28
CA LEU A 178 22.27 5.56 9.86
C LEU A 178 22.36 6.79 8.93
N LYS A 179 22.25 8.00 9.48
CA LYS A 179 22.28 9.29 8.78
C LYS A 179 21.32 9.35 7.59
N ARG A 180 20.11 8.80 7.77
CA ARG A 180 19.05 8.78 6.75
C ARG A 180 17.70 9.17 7.34
N LYS A 181 16.81 9.71 6.50
CA LYS A 181 15.44 10.04 6.90
C LYS A 181 14.57 8.79 6.83
N VAL A 182 13.76 8.56 7.86
CA VAL A 182 12.83 7.43 7.98
C VAL A 182 11.46 7.91 8.45
N ALA A 183 10.46 7.05 8.36
CA ALA A 183 9.14 7.28 8.93
C ALA A 183 9.01 6.52 10.25
N VAL A 184 8.58 7.16 11.33
CA VAL A 184 8.30 6.52 12.62
C VAL A 184 6.83 6.66 12.94
N LYS A 185 6.15 5.53 13.06
CA LYS A 185 4.77 5.43 13.53
C LYS A 185 4.78 5.22 15.04
N ILE A 186 4.18 6.15 15.76
CA ILE A 186 4.04 6.10 17.22
C ILE A 186 2.58 5.78 17.54
N LEU A 187 2.34 4.60 18.11
CA LEU A 187 1.00 4.17 18.49
C LEU A 187 0.55 4.85 19.78
N LYS A 188 -0.75 5.07 19.93
CA LYS A 188 -1.33 5.56 21.20
C LYS A 188 -1.05 4.56 22.33
N ASN A 189 -0.73 5.06 23.52
CA ASN A 189 -0.43 4.29 24.72
C ASN A 189 -1.72 3.78 25.39
N THR A 190 -2.39 2.83 24.76
CA THR A 190 -3.52 2.11 25.36
C THR A 190 -3.34 0.60 25.19
N PRO A 191 -3.89 -0.23 26.09
CA PRO A 191 -3.79 -1.69 25.99
C PRO A 191 -4.29 -2.23 24.64
N ARG A 192 -5.35 -1.61 24.09
CA ARG A 192 -5.91 -1.97 22.78
C ARG A 192 -4.92 -1.70 21.65
N PHE A 193 -4.32 -0.51 21.60
CA PHE A 193 -3.41 -0.14 20.52
C PHE A 193 -2.04 -0.80 20.65
N LYS A 194 -1.62 -1.15 21.86
CA LYS A 194 -0.45 -1.99 22.08
C LYS A 194 -0.61 -3.37 21.44
N LYS A 195 -1.75 -4.05 21.67
CA LYS A 195 -2.06 -5.34 21.03
C LYS A 195 -2.08 -5.23 19.50
N ILE A 196 -2.70 -4.18 18.96
CA ILE A 196 -2.70 -3.90 17.51
C ILE A 196 -1.27 -3.76 16.98
N GLY A 197 -0.41 -3.02 17.69
CA GLY A 197 1.00 -2.87 17.32
C GLY A 197 1.76 -4.20 17.34
N ASP A 198 1.57 -5.01 18.38
CA ASP A 198 2.23 -6.31 18.49
C ASP A 198 1.80 -7.26 17.37
N ASP A 199 0.53 -7.25 16.98
CA ASP A 199 0.02 -8.08 15.89
C ASP A 199 0.48 -7.55 14.51
N GLU A 200 0.54 -6.22 14.32
CA GLU A 200 1.11 -5.59 13.11
C GLU A 200 2.60 -5.96 12.94
N ILE A 201 3.39 -5.86 14.01
CA ILE A 201 4.82 -6.23 13.99
C ILE A 201 5.00 -7.69 13.57
N LYS A 202 4.23 -8.63 14.16
CA LYS A 202 4.31 -10.06 13.80
C LYS A 202 4.03 -10.30 12.32
N ILE A 203 2.99 -9.66 11.78
CA ILE A 203 2.65 -9.77 10.35
C ILE A 203 3.79 -9.21 9.49
N LEU A 204 4.27 -8.01 9.80
CA LEU A 204 5.33 -7.36 9.03
C LEU A 204 6.65 -8.12 9.08
N GLU A 205 7.03 -8.68 10.22
CA GLU A 205 8.23 -9.51 10.37
C GLU A 205 8.11 -10.81 9.58
N SER A 206 6.95 -11.48 9.63
CA SER A 206 6.67 -12.71 8.87
C SER A 206 6.74 -12.47 7.36
N LEU A 207 6.12 -11.39 6.88
CA LEU A 207 6.20 -10.96 5.49
C LEU A 207 7.63 -10.56 5.10
N GLY A 208 8.31 -9.79 5.93
CA GLY A 208 9.70 -9.35 5.71
C GLY A 208 10.68 -10.51 5.61
N GLN A 209 10.52 -11.55 6.43
CA GLN A 209 11.31 -12.78 6.32
C GLN A 209 11.06 -13.50 5.00
N SER A 210 9.81 -13.57 4.55
CA SER A 210 9.47 -14.15 3.24
C SER A 210 10.10 -13.36 2.09
N LEU A 211 10.18 -12.03 2.20
CA LEU A 211 10.76 -11.16 1.18
C LEU A 211 12.29 -11.24 1.08
N LYS A 212 13.01 -11.66 2.12
CA LYS A 212 14.47 -11.86 2.04
C LYS A 212 14.86 -12.90 0.98
N TYR A 213 13.97 -13.84 0.72
CA TYR A 213 14.14 -14.89 -0.29
C TYR A 213 13.37 -14.59 -1.58
N ASP A 214 12.64 -13.48 -1.63
CA ASP A 214 11.90 -13.04 -2.80
C ASP A 214 12.83 -12.35 -3.80
N GLN A 215 13.31 -13.12 -4.78
CA GLN A 215 14.12 -12.60 -5.89
C GLN A 215 13.27 -11.88 -6.96
N THR A 216 11.93 -11.92 -6.85
CA THR A 216 11.01 -11.43 -7.89
C THR A 216 10.71 -9.92 -7.76
N GLY A 217 10.98 -9.32 -6.61
CA GLY A 217 10.65 -7.91 -6.33
C GLY A 217 9.14 -7.66 -6.25
N GLU A 218 8.38 -8.69 -5.85
CA GLU A 218 6.92 -8.66 -5.70
C GLU A 218 6.47 -7.98 -4.41
N GLY A 219 7.35 -7.89 -3.40
CA GLY A 219 7.14 -7.12 -2.17
C GLY A 219 6.98 -5.62 -2.39
N ARG A 220 5.80 -5.18 -2.82
CA ARG A 220 5.41 -3.76 -2.91
C ARG A 220 4.80 -3.29 -1.60
N MET A 221 5.45 -3.56 -0.48
CA MET A 221 5.05 -3.09 0.86
C MET A 221 6.14 -2.25 1.52
N THR A 222 5.77 -1.41 2.49
CA THR A 222 6.72 -0.71 3.34
C THR A 222 7.47 -1.70 4.23
N HIS A 223 8.79 -1.57 4.29
CA HIS A 223 9.63 -2.44 5.09
C HIS A 223 9.73 -1.93 6.54
N LEU A 224 9.41 -2.79 7.50
CA LEU A 224 9.67 -2.54 8.91
C LEU A 224 11.18 -2.69 9.15
N ILE A 225 11.85 -1.58 9.40
CA ILE A 225 13.29 -1.54 9.67
C ILE A 225 13.56 -2.08 11.07
N GLU A 226 12.81 -1.58 12.06
CA GLU A 226 12.88 -1.97 13.45
C GLU A 226 11.64 -1.50 14.20
N SER A 227 11.43 -2.05 15.40
CA SER A 227 10.43 -1.58 16.34
C SER A 227 11.02 -1.49 17.75
N PHE A 228 10.58 -0.51 18.53
CA PHE A 228 11.00 -0.33 19.91
C PHE A 228 9.87 0.25 20.76
N THR A 229 9.99 0.16 22.08
CA THR A 229 9.12 0.88 23.01
C THR A 229 9.86 2.10 23.56
N PHE A 230 9.24 3.27 23.48
CA PHE A 230 9.78 4.50 24.05
C PHE A 230 8.69 5.24 24.82
N ARG A 231 8.95 5.54 26.10
CA ARG A 231 8.00 6.20 27.02
C ARG A 231 6.59 5.59 26.95
N HIS A 232 6.52 4.25 27.02
CA HIS A 232 5.29 3.43 26.92
C HIS A 232 4.59 3.34 25.56
N HIS A 233 5.09 4.01 24.51
CA HIS A 233 4.56 3.87 23.16
C HIS A 233 5.31 2.82 22.36
N SER A 234 4.57 2.00 21.60
CA SER A 234 5.13 1.18 20.53
C SER A 234 5.47 2.07 19.34
N CYS A 235 6.73 2.05 18.93
CA CYS A 235 7.26 2.80 17.80
C CYS A 235 7.72 1.84 16.70
N LEU A 236 7.21 2.01 15.48
CA LEU A 236 7.56 1.22 14.31
C LEU A 236 8.28 2.11 13.29
N VAL A 237 9.46 1.68 12.85
CA VAL A 237 10.33 2.44 11.94
C VAL A 237 10.24 1.86 10.54
N PHE A 238 9.95 2.70 9.55
CA PHE A 238 9.79 2.32 8.15
C PHE A 238 10.65 3.16 7.22
N ASP A 239 10.94 2.63 6.03
CA ASP A 239 11.51 3.45 4.96
C ASP A 239 10.57 4.62 4.62
N LEU A 240 11.15 5.81 4.44
CA LEU A 240 10.39 7.01 4.11
C LEU A 240 9.99 7.01 2.64
N CYS A 241 8.69 7.06 2.37
CA CYS A 241 8.12 7.28 1.04
C CYS A 241 7.87 8.77 0.77
N ALA A 242 7.59 9.12 -0.49
CA ALA A 242 7.36 10.50 -0.92
C ALA A 242 5.97 11.02 -0.53
N MET A 243 4.92 10.36 -1.01
CA MET A 243 3.51 10.75 -0.79
C MET A 243 2.59 9.55 -1.02
N ASN A 244 1.34 9.64 -0.57
CA ASN A 244 0.30 8.69 -0.93
C ASN A 244 -0.40 9.06 -2.25
N VAL A 245 -1.04 8.09 -2.91
CA VAL A 245 -1.71 8.29 -4.20
C VAL A 245 -2.94 9.19 -4.06
N TYR A 246 -3.60 9.22 -2.90
CA TYR A 246 -4.65 10.22 -2.63
C TYR A 246 -4.13 11.65 -2.83
N THR A 247 -2.95 11.96 -2.27
CA THR A 247 -2.31 13.27 -2.42
C THR A 247 -1.96 13.55 -3.88
N LEU A 248 -1.44 12.55 -4.61
CA LEU A 248 -1.18 12.67 -6.05
C LEU A 248 -2.43 13.06 -6.84
N ILE A 249 -3.55 12.37 -6.63
CA ILE A 249 -4.83 12.65 -7.31
C ILE A 249 -5.35 14.03 -6.94
N LYS A 250 -5.26 14.40 -5.67
CA LYS A 250 -5.65 15.73 -5.20
C LYS A 250 -4.82 16.83 -5.86
N THR A 251 -3.51 16.64 -6.00
CA THR A 251 -2.64 17.57 -6.73
C THR A 251 -2.99 17.63 -8.20
N ASN A 252 -3.42 16.52 -8.80
CA ASN A 252 -3.95 16.52 -10.16
C ASN A 252 -5.39 17.07 -10.27
N ASN A 253 -5.81 17.93 -9.33
CA ASN A 253 -7.13 18.57 -9.28
C ASN A 253 -8.31 17.60 -9.42
N HIS A 254 -8.16 16.36 -8.92
CA HIS A 254 -9.19 15.33 -9.03
C HIS A 254 -9.57 14.95 -10.48
N ASN A 255 -8.67 15.17 -11.45
CA ASN A 255 -8.89 14.80 -12.86
C ASN A 255 -8.62 13.32 -13.17
N GLY A 256 -8.24 12.53 -12.17
CA GLY A 256 -7.81 11.14 -12.36
C GLY A 256 -6.42 11.03 -12.95
N LEU A 257 -5.98 9.81 -13.23
CA LEU A 257 -4.68 9.50 -13.81
C LEU A 257 -4.88 8.85 -15.18
N SER A 258 -3.87 8.96 -16.05
CA SER A 258 -3.90 8.33 -17.36
C SER A 258 -4.02 6.81 -17.23
N LEU A 259 -4.74 6.15 -18.16
CA LEU A 259 -4.88 4.68 -18.14
C LEU A 259 -3.54 3.93 -18.09
N PRO A 260 -2.47 4.38 -18.77
CA PRO A 260 -1.17 3.73 -18.63
C PRO A 260 -0.60 3.79 -17.20
N VAL A 261 -0.67 4.95 -16.53
CA VAL A 261 -0.26 5.08 -15.12
C VAL A 261 -1.15 4.22 -14.22
N VAL A 262 -2.48 4.25 -14.41
CA VAL A 262 -3.44 3.41 -13.67
C VAL A 262 -3.11 1.92 -13.85
N ARG A 263 -2.79 1.47 -15.06
CA ARG A 263 -2.39 0.07 -15.34
C ARG A 263 -1.11 -0.32 -14.62
N LYS A 264 -0.10 0.56 -14.62
CA LYS A 264 1.17 0.29 -13.93
C LYS A 264 0.99 0.20 -12.42
N PHE A 265 0.16 1.08 -11.85
CA PHE A 265 -0.24 1.01 -10.45
C PHE A 265 -1.03 -0.26 -10.16
N ALA A 266 -1.99 -0.64 -11.02
CA ALA A 266 -2.74 -1.88 -10.90
C ALA A 266 -1.81 -3.09 -10.83
N LEU A 267 -0.86 -3.24 -11.75
CA LEU A 267 0.09 -4.35 -11.73
C LEU A 267 0.95 -4.37 -10.45
N GLY A 268 1.39 -3.21 -9.97
CA GLY A 268 2.13 -3.12 -8.70
C GLY A 268 1.32 -3.57 -7.49
N LEU A 269 0.05 -3.17 -7.42
CA LEU A 269 -0.87 -3.57 -6.36
C LEU A 269 -1.26 -5.05 -6.46
N LEU A 270 -1.46 -5.58 -7.67
CA LEU A 270 -1.75 -7.00 -7.87
C LEU A 270 -0.60 -7.90 -7.43
N ARG A 271 0.66 -7.52 -7.72
CA ARG A 271 1.83 -8.24 -7.20
C ARG A 271 1.86 -8.26 -5.67
N PHE A 272 1.56 -7.13 -5.04
CA PHE A 272 1.43 -7.04 -3.59
C PHE A 272 0.33 -7.96 -3.05
N LEU A 273 -0.88 -7.88 -3.61
CA LEU A 273 -2.02 -8.68 -3.16
C LEU A 273 -1.75 -10.17 -3.37
N ASN A 274 -1.22 -10.56 -4.52
CA ASN A 274 -0.83 -11.95 -4.79
C ASN A 274 0.17 -12.46 -3.75
N PHE A 275 1.18 -11.64 -3.42
CA PHE A 275 2.16 -11.98 -2.40
C PHE A 275 1.52 -12.19 -1.02
N ILE A 276 0.75 -11.23 -0.49
CA ILE A 276 0.17 -11.38 0.86
C ILE A 276 -0.91 -12.46 0.91
N HIS A 277 -1.67 -12.66 -0.17
CA HIS A 277 -2.71 -13.69 -0.27
C HIS A 277 -2.08 -15.09 -0.32
N SER A 278 -0.90 -15.26 -0.93
CA SER A 278 -0.12 -16.52 -0.87
C SER A 278 0.31 -16.90 0.56
N LYS A 279 0.34 -15.91 1.47
CA LYS A 279 0.64 -16.09 2.90
C LYS A 279 -0.62 -16.12 3.78
N SER A 280 -1.79 -16.21 3.15
CA SER A 280 -3.10 -16.19 3.82
C SER A 280 -3.28 -14.95 4.71
N ILE A 281 -2.73 -13.81 4.30
CA ILE A 281 -2.88 -12.51 4.96
C ILE A 281 -3.85 -11.67 4.15
N ILE A 282 -4.79 -11.02 4.83
CA ILE A 282 -5.74 -10.07 4.26
C ILE A 282 -5.34 -8.67 4.75
N HIS A 283 -5.23 -7.70 3.85
CA HIS A 283 -4.83 -6.34 4.23
C HIS A 283 -5.93 -5.64 5.04
N CYS A 284 -7.19 -5.78 4.62
CA CYS A 284 -8.38 -5.22 5.27
C CYS A 284 -8.54 -3.68 5.22
N ASP A 285 -7.62 -2.92 4.62
CA ASP A 285 -7.73 -1.44 4.51
C ASP A 285 -7.01 -0.88 3.28
N LEU A 286 -7.13 -1.55 2.13
CA LEU A 286 -6.55 -1.06 0.89
C LEU A 286 -7.32 0.19 0.41
N LYS A 287 -6.61 1.32 0.30
CA LYS A 287 -7.15 2.62 -0.12
C LYS A 287 -6.03 3.54 -0.64
N PRO A 288 -6.34 4.61 -1.40
CA PRO A 288 -5.35 5.52 -1.97
C PRO A 288 -4.41 6.15 -0.93
N GLU A 289 -4.84 6.36 0.32
CA GLU A 289 -4.03 6.89 1.41
C GLU A 289 -2.96 5.90 1.91
N ASN A 290 -3.21 4.60 1.77
CA ASN A 290 -2.31 3.51 2.19
C ASN A 290 -1.43 3.00 1.04
N ILE A 291 -1.49 3.65 -0.12
CA ILE A 291 -0.67 3.33 -1.29
C ILE A 291 0.30 4.50 -1.50
N LEU A 292 1.59 4.24 -1.31
CA LEU A 292 2.65 5.23 -1.29
C LEU A 292 3.51 5.17 -2.55
N LEU A 293 3.96 6.32 -3.02
CA LEU A 293 5.02 6.45 -4.02
C LEU A 293 6.38 6.46 -3.33
N LYS A 294 7.30 5.62 -3.81
CA LYS A 294 8.71 5.58 -3.35
C LYS A 294 9.45 6.88 -3.63
N SER A 295 9.13 7.53 -4.76
CA SER A 295 9.73 8.79 -5.18
C SER A 295 8.64 9.67 -5.81
N PRO A 296 8.72 11.01 -5.69
CA PRO A 296 7.74 11.91 -6.29
C PRO A 296 7.61 11.72 -7.80
N THR A 297 8.67 11.32 -8.48
CA THR A 297 8.73 11.26 -9.96
C THR A 297 8.75 9.84 -10.50
N ARG A 298 8.70 8.81 -9.65
CA ARG A 298 8.73 7.41 -10.08
C ARG A 298 7.44 6.70 -9.73
N THR A 299 7.01 5.82 -10.61
CA THR A 299 5.80 4.99 -10.45
C THR A 299 5.96 3.83 -9.45
N GLY A 300 7.05 3.79 -8.69
CA GLY A 300 7.31 2.70 -7.76
C GLY A 300 6.39 2.79 -6.54
N LEU A 301 5.48 1.84 -6.39
CA LEU A 301 4.54 1.81 -5.26
C LEU A 301 5.03 0.97 -4.07
N GLN A 302 4.58 1.37 -2.88
CA GLN A 302 4.59 0.58 -1.65
C GLN A 302 3.25 0.72 -0.93
N VAL A 303 2.69 -0.39 -0.49
CA VAL A 303 1.51 -0.44 0.37
C VAL A 303 1.94 -0.43 1.83
N CYS A 304 1.24 0.35 2.65
CA CYS A 304 1.51 0.48 4.08
C CYS A 304 0.26 0.20 4.93
N ASP A 305 0.43 0.27 6.24
CA ASP A 305 -0.64 0.20 7.25
C ASP A 305 -1.29 -1.19 7.38
N PHE A 306 -0.64 -2.05 8.16
CA PHE A 306 -1.10 -3.41 8.45
C PHE A 306 -1.81 -3.51 9.81
N ASN A 307 -2.22 -2.36 10.40
CA ASN A 307 -2.85 -2.28 11.73
C ASN A 307 -4.08 -3.18 11.91
N ILE A 308 -4.85 -3.35 10.84
CA ILE A 308 -6.08 -4.17 10.87
C ILE A 308 -5.99 -5.40 9.96
N SER A 309 -4.80 -5.68 9.44
CA SER A 309 -4.53 -6.89 8.69
C SER A 309 -4.61 -8.10 9.60
N CYS A 310 -4.99 -9.24 9.04
CA CYS A 310 -5.11 -10.48 9.79
C CYS A 310 -4.78 -11.68 8.92
N HIS A 311 -4.44 -12.80 9.57
CA HIS A 311 -4.47 -14.08 8.90
C HIS A 311 -5.92 -14.49 8.65
N GLU A 312 -6.20 -15.06 7.48
CA GLU A 312 -7.55 -15.47 7.06
C GLU A 312 -8.25 -16.39 8.10
N GLN A 313 -7.48 -17.19 8.85
CA GLN A 313 -7.98 -18.08 9.90
C GLN A 313 -8.22 -17.40 11.26
N LEU A 314 -7.60 -16.23 11.50
CA LEU A 314 -7.55 -15.53 12.79
C LEU A 314 -8.25 -14.16 12.73
N GLN A 315 -9.44 -14.11 12.14
CA GLN A 315 -10.22 -12.89 11.99
C GLN A 315 -10.74 -12.41 13.35
N VAL A 316 -10.46 -11.14 13.69
CA VAL A 316 -10.80 -10.54 14.98
C VAL A 316 -11.99 -9.57 14.88
N TYR A 317 -12.09 -8.84 13.77
CA TYR A 317 -13.05 -7.75 13.61
C TYR A 317 -14.02 -8.04 12.47
N ALA A 318 -15.32 -7.83 12.71
CA ALA A 318 -16.36 -7.92 11.68
C ALA A 318 -16.56 -6.59 10.92
N TYR A 319 -16.23 -5.46 11.56
CA TYR A 319 -16.29 -4.13 10.95
C TYR A 319 -14.89 -3.70 10.53
N ILE A 320 -14.59 -3.88 9.25
CA ILE A 320 -13.27 -3.62 8.64
C ILE A 320 -13.42 -2.82 7.34
N GLN A 321 -12.29 -2.45 6.73
CA GLN A 321 -12.17 -1.60 5.54
C GLN A 321 -12.68 -0.17 5.74
N SER A 322 -11.98 0.78 5.13
CA SER A 322 -12.50 2.13 4.95
C SER A 322 -13.74 2.10 4.04
N ARG A 323 -14.79 2.85 4.44
CA ARG A 323 -16.16 2.69 3.93
C ARG A 323 -16.29 2.68 2.40
N PHE A 324 -15.62 3.60 1.69
CA PHE A 324 -15.72 3.72 0.23
C PHE A 324 -15.15 2.52 -0.53
N TYR A 325 -14.28 1.74 0.13
CA TYR A 325 -13.58 0.58 -0.42
C TYR A 325 -14.05 -0.72 0.24
N ARG A 326 -15.15 -0.68 1.02
CA ARG A 326 -15.66 -1.81 1.78
C ARG A 326 -16.48 -2.73 0.89
N ALA A 327 -16.19 -4.02 0.98
CA ALA A 327 -16.85 -5.06 0.19
C ALA A 327 -18.30 -5.31 0.66
N PRO A 328 -19.21 -5.70 -0.24
CA PRO A 328 -20.61 -5.91 0.11
C PRO A 328 -20.80 -7.02 1.14
N GLU A 329 -20.01 -8.09 1.11
CA GLU A 329 -20.06 -9.17 2.09
C GLU A 329 -19.64 -8.72 3.51
N VAL A 330 -18.82 -7.67 3.62
CA VAL A 330 -18.47 -7.08 4.93
C VAL A 330 -19.64 -6.24 5.47
N ILE A 331 -20.43 -5.62 4.59
CA ILE A 331 -21.62 -4.83 4.97
C ILE A 331 -22.80 -5.74 5.33
N LEU A 332 -23.03 -6.77 4.51
CA LEU A 332 -24.19 -7.65 4.56
C LEU A 332 -23.99 -8.84 5.52
N GLN A 333 -22.74 -9.25 5.76
CA GLN A 333 -22.36 -10.38 6.62
C GLN A 333 -23.20 -11.64 6.35
N PRO A 334 -23.03 -12.30 5.20
CA PRO A 334 -23.73 -13.54 4.88
C PRO A 334 -23.56 -14.61 5.98
N TYR A 335 -24.62 -15.37 6.23
CA TYR A 335 -24.66 -16.37 7.30
C TYR A 335 -23.54 -17.40 7.14
N GLY A 336 -22.80 -17.66 8.22
CA GLY A 336 -21.68 -18.60 8.22
C GLY A 336 -20.47 -18.16 7.40
N SER A 337 -20.51 -16.98 6.75
CA SER A 337 -19.41 -16.49 5.93
C SER A 337 -18.46 -15.62 6.73
N LYS A 338 -17.22 -16.08 6.81
CA LYS A 338 -16.08 -15.23 7.18
C LYS A 338 -15.59 -14.52 5.92
N TYR A 339 -15.24 -13.24 6.05
CA TYR A 339 -14.63 -12.55 4.91
C TYR A 339 -13.29 -13.19 4.55
N LYS A 340 -12.89 -13.11 3.29
CA LYS A 340 -11.63 -13.69 2.80
C LYS A 340 -10.83 -12.65 2.04
N ARG A 341 -9.72 -13.08 1.44
CA ARG A 341 -8.86 -12.28 0.55
C ARG A 341 -9.60 -11.51 -0.56
N ALA A 342 -10.78 -11.98 -0.97
CA ALA A 342 -11.63 -11.32 -1.97
C ALA A 342 -12.05 -9.90 -1.58
N ILE A 343 -12.09 -9.54 -0.29
CA ILE A 343 -12.40 -8.17 0.13
C ILE A 343 -11.34 -7.17 -0.32
N ASP A 344 -10.06 -7.59 -0.37
CA ASP A 344 -8.97 -6.73 -0.83
C ASP A 344 -9.08 -6.53 -2.35
N MET A 345 -9.56 -7.54 -3.09
CA MET A 345 -9.85 -7.43 -4.52
C MET A 345 -10.99 -6.46 -4.82
N TRP A 346 -12.01 -6.41 -3.95
CA TRP A 346 -13.05 -5.38 -4.03
C TRP A 346 -12.47 -3.98 -3.79
N SER A 347 -11.70 -3.80 -2.72
CA SER A 347 -11.02 -2.52 -2.44
C SER A 347 -10.12 -2.11 -3.61
N PHE A 348 -9.39 -3.07 -4.20
CA PHE A 348 -8.59 -2.86 -5.39
C PHE A 348 -9.42 -2.36 -6.57
N GLY A 349 -10.56 -2.99 -6.89
CA GLY A 349 -11.45 -2.52 -7.95
C GLY A 349 -11.92 -1.08 -7.73
N CYS A 350 -12.28 -0.72 -6.50
CA CYS A 350 -12.66 0.65 -6.13
C CYS A 350 -11.49 1.63 -6.30
N VAL A 351 -10.29 1.26 -5.83
CA VAL A 351 -9.06 2.05 -5.93
C VAL A 351 -8.67 2.29 -7.39
N ILE A 352 -8.70 1.27 -8.25
CA ILE A 352 -8.36 1.40 -9.67
C ILE A 352 -9.35 2.29 -10.40
N ALA A 353 -10.64 2.17 -10.11
CA ALA A 353 -11.65 3.08 -10.65
C ALA A 353 -11.42 4.52 -10.17
N GLU A 354 -11.10 4.74 -8.90
CA GLU A 354 -10.81 6.07 -8.36
C GLU A 354 -9.53 6.68 -8.94
N PHE A 355 -8.48 5.89 -9.15
CA PHE A 355 -7.27 6.36 -9.82
C PHE A 355 -7.60 6.89 -11.21
N TYR A 356 -8.50 6.23 -11.95
CA TYR A 356 -8.92 6.68 -13.26
C TYR A 356 -9.88 7.87 -13.22
N LEU A 357 -10.85 7.88 -12.30
CA LEU A 357 -11.91 8.90 -12.22
C LEU A 357 -11.50 10.17 -11.45
N GLY A 358 -10.47 10.09 -10.61
CA GLY A 358 -10.04 11.15 -9.71
C GLY A 358 -10.89 11.34 -8.46
N LYS A 359 -11.92 10.51 -8.28
CA LYS A 359 -12.88 10.56 -7.18
C LYS A 359 -13.36 9.15 -6.79
N PRO A 360 -13.79 8.94 -5.54
CA PRO A 360 -14.24 7.63 -5.08
C PRO A 360 -15.39 7.08 -5.92
N LEU A 361 -15.33 5.78 -6.24
CA LEU A 361 -16.36 5.10 -7.04
C LEU A 361 -17.70 5.01 -6.27
N PHE A 362 -17.63 4.66 -4.98
CA PHE A 362 -18.80 4.47 -4.12
C PHE A 362 -18.72 5.34 -2.85
N PRO A 363 -19.03 6.66 -2.93
CA PRO A 363 -18.90 7.60 -1.82
C PRO A 363 -20.10 7.56 -0.84
N GLY A 364 -20.35 6.43 -0.17
CA GLY A 364 -21.46 6.30 0.77
C GLY A 364 -21.26 7.04 2.10
N THR A 365 -22.31 7.67 2.62
CA THR A 365 -22.27 8.46 3.87
C THR A 365 -22.41 7.60 5.14
N SER A 366 -22.99 6.41 5.02
CA SER A 366 -23.22 5.44 6.11
C SER A 366 -23.06 4.00 5.60
N GLY A 367 -23.16 2.99 6.48
CA GLY A 367 -23.11 1.58 6.04
C GLY A 367 -24.27 1.20 5.10
N LYS A 368 -25.49 1.64 5.42
CA LYS A 368 -26.67 1.46 4.57
C LYS A 368 -26.53 2.21 3.26
N ASP A 369 -26.09 3.46 3.32
CA ASP A 369 -25.91 4.29 2.14
C ASP A 369 -24.79 3.76 1.22
N GLN A 370 -23.72 3.20 1.78
CA GLN A 370 -22.67 2.53 1.01
C GLN A 370 -23.25 1.40 0.16
N LEU A 371 -24.12 0.55 0.73
CA LEU A 371 -24.79 -0.50 -0.03
C LEU A 371 -25.71 0.08 -1.11
N ALA A 372 -26.45 1.15 -0.82
CA ALA A 372 -27.32 1.79 -1.80
C ALA A 372 -26.54 2.30 -3.02
N VAL A 373 -25.39 2.95 -2.80
CA VAL A 373 -24.52 3.44 -3.88
C VAL A 373 -23.90 2.28 -4.68
N ILE A 374 -23.60 1.15 -4.04
CA ILE A 374 -23.14 -0.07 -4.73
C ILE A 374 -24.27 -0.64 -5.63
N LEU A 375 -25.49 -0.76 -5.11
CA LEU A 375 -26.65 -1.23 -5.86
C LEU A 375 -26.94 -0.34 -7.07
N GLU A 376 -26.89 0.98 -6.88
CA GLU A 376 -27.04 1.97 -7.96
C GLU A 376 -26.02 1.74 -9.10
N GLY A 377 -24.79 1.39 -8.72
CA GLY A 377 -23.67 1.19 -9.62
C GLY A 377 -23.62 -0.16 -10.33
N LEU A 378 -23.90 -1.25 -9.60
CA LEU A 378 -23.71 -2.63 -10.07
C LEU A 378 -25.01 -3.38 -10.36
N GLY A 379 -26.16 -2.78 -10.06
CA GLY A 379 -27.43 -3.47 -10.14
C GLY A 379 -27.72 -4.33 -8.91
N TYR A 380 -28.83 -5.05 -8.98
CA TYR A 380 -29.29 -5.91 -7.91
C TYR A 380 -28.45 -7.21 -7.88
N PRO A 381 -27.96 -7.66 -6.72
CA PRO A 381 -27.18 -8.91 -6.60
C PRO A 381 -28.02 -10.14 -6.97
N SER A 382 -27.37 -11.28 -7.17
CA SER A 382 -28.10 -12.53 -7.44
C SER A 382 -29.05 -12.87 -6.26
N PRO A 383 -30.23 -13.45 -6.52
CA PRO A 383 -31.13 -13.90 -5.45
C PRO A 383 -30.46 -14.87 -4.49
N GLN A 384 -29.53 -15.70 -4.98
CA GLN A 384 -28.71 -16.60 -4.17
C GLN A 384 -27.89 -15.82 -3.14
N PHE A 385 -27.19 -14.76 -3.56
CA PHE A 385 -26.39 -13.93 -2.66
C PHE A 385 -27.25 -13.21 -1.60
N VAL A 386 -28.43 -12.71 -1.98
CA VAL A 386 -29.38 -12.10 -1.03
C VAL A 386 -29.88 -13.13 -0.01
N ASN A 387 -30.18 -14.35 -0.45
CA ASN A 387 -30.65 -15.43 0.41
C ASN A 387 -29.58 -15.93 1.39
N LEU A 388 -28.30 -15.75 1.09
CA LEU A 388 -27.19 -16.04 2.00
C LEU A 388 -27.03 -14.99 3.11
N CYS A 389 -27.66 -13.82 3.01
CA CYS A 389 -27.62 -12.81 4.07
C CYS A 389 -28.32 -13.33 5.34
N ALA A 390 -27.73 -13.10 6.52
CA ALA A 390 -28.36 -13.48 7.79
C ALA A 390 -29.76 -12.87 7.91
N ASP A 391 -30.76 -13.61 8.42
CA ASP A 391 -32.16 -13.16 8.42
C ASP A 391 -32.36 -11.76 9.00
N SER A 392 -31.69 -11.46 10.12
CA SER A 392 -31.71 -10.14 10.75
C SER A 392 -31.15 -9.03 9.86
N LYS A 393 -30.12 -9.32 9.06
CA LYS A 393 -29.54 -8.39 8.08
C LYS A 393 -30.36 -8.32 6.79
N ARG A 394 -30.94 -9.44 6.35
CA ARG A 394 -31.81 -9.48 5.16
C ARG A 394 -33.01 -8.57 5.36
N GLY A 395 -33.68 -8.61 6.51
CA GLY A 395 -34.79 -7.69 6.80
C GLY A 395 -34.38 -6.21 6.84
N ASP A 396 -33.15 -5.91 7.30
CA ASP A 396 -32.64 -4.54 7.42
C ASP A 396 -32.24 -3.89 6.09
N TYR A 397 -31.76 -4.69 5.14
CA TYR A 397 -31.20 -4.24 3.86
C TYR A 397 -32.07 -4.61 2.65
N PHE A 398 -32.81 -5.71 2.72
CA PHE A 398 -33.68 -6.25 1.67
C PHE A 398 -35.05 -6.70 2.23
N PRO A 399 -35.83 -5.81 2.87
CA PRO A 399 -37.19 -6.14 3.30
C PRO A 399 -38.04 -6.60 2.11
N ASP A 400 -38.69 -7.76 2.24
CA ASP A 400 -39.45 -8.44 1.19
C ASP A 400 -38.65 -8.71 -0.11
N GLY A 401 -37.32 -8.79 0.00
CA GLY A 401 -36.42 -8.94 -1.15
C GLY A 401 -36.20 -7.63 -1.92
N ILE A 402 -36.75 -6.50 -1.48
CA ILE A 402 -36.61 -5.19 -2.12
C ILE A 402 -35.57 -4.37 -1.35
N PRO A 403 -34.63 -3.67 -2.00
CA PRO A 403 -33.65 -2.84 -1.30
C PRO A 403 -34.33 -1.87 -0.33
N PHE A 404 -33.76 -1.70 0.87
CA PHE A 404 -34.36 -0.92 1.96
C PHE A 404 -34.72 0.53 1.58
N TYR A 405 -34.01 1.12 0.63
CA TYR A 405 -34.29 2.48 0.15
C TYR A 405 -35.36 2.50 -0.95
N CYS A 406 -35.63 1.38 -1.63
CA CYS A 406 -36.60 1.26 -2.71
C CYS A 406 -38.07 1.08 -2.25
N GLN A 407 -38.32 1.14 -0.93
CA GLN A 407 -39.62 0.85 -0.34
C GLN A 407 -40.70 1.92 -0.60
N SER A 408 -40.29 3.17 -0.89
CA SER A 408 -41.21 4.25 -1.22
C SER A 408 -40.62 5.11 -2.33
N ALA A 409 -41.28 5.10 -3.50
CA ALA A 409 -40.88 5.91 -4.64
C ALA A 409 -41.29 7.37 -4.45
N THR A 410 -40.42 8.29 -4.86
CA THR A 410 -40.69 9.74 -4.94
C THR A 410 -40.38 10.24 -6.35
N GLU A 411 -40.88 11.42 -6.75
CA GLU A 411 -40.71 11.98 -8.11
C GLU A 411 -39.22 12.15 -8.54
N GLY A 412 -38.27 12.10 -7.61
CA GLY A 412 -36.82 12.18 -7.88
C GLY A 412 -36.02 10.88 -7.66
N GLY A 413 -36.70 9.73 -7.48
CA GLY A 413 -36.08 8.44 -7.15
C GLY A 413 -36.45 7.96 -5.75
N TYR A 414 -35.52 7.30 -5.08
CA TYR A 414 -35.74 6.72 -3.76
C TYR A 414 -35.02 7.54 -2.70
N ALA A 415 -35.79 8.16 -1.80
CA ALA A 415 -35.23 8.93 -0.70
C ALA A 415 -34.67 7.98 0.36
N ASP A 416 -33.47 8.26 0.87
CA ASP A 416 -33.01 7.62 2.09
C ASP A 416 -33.95 7.97 3.27
N SER A 417 -33.83 7.24 4.38
CA SER A 417 -34.69 7.46 5.55
C SER A 417 -34.62 8.88 6.13
N SER A 418 -33.58 9.64 5.78
CA SER A 418 -33.41 11.04 6.19
C SER A 418 -33.99 12.07 5.20
N LYS A 419 -34.43 11.63 4.00
CA LYS A 419 -34.87 12.47 2.86
C LYS A 419 -33.84 13.50 2.40
N LYS A 420 -32.56 13.31 2.75
CA LYS A 420 -31.47 14.24 2.38
C LYS A 420 -30.68 13.76 1.17
N HIS A 421 -30.73 12.46 0.88
CA HIS A 421 -30.02 11.87 -0.25
C HIS A 421 -30.97 11.02 -1.09
N PHE A 422 -31.04 11.35 -2.38
CA PHE A 422 -31.76 10.57 -3.37
C PHE A 422 -30.83 9.51 -3.96
N ARG A 423 -31.38 8.30 -4.15
CA ARG A 423 -30.71 7.17 -4.80
C ARG A 423 -31.56 6.71 -5.98
N LEU A 424 -30.92 6.41 -7.10
CA LEU A 424 -31.60 5.76 -8.22
C LEU A 424 -31.83 4.27 -7.91
N PRO A 425 -32.75 3.58 -8.63
CA PRO A 425 -32.90 2.14 -8.52
C PRO A 425 -31.57 1.40 -8.74
N PRO A 426 -31.47 0.13 -8.33
CA PRO A 426 -30.32 -0.70 -8.66
C PRO A 426 -30.00 -0.64 -10.17
N GLY A 427 -28.75 -0.31 -10.51
CA GLY A 427 -28.30 -0.15 -11.90
C GLY A 427 -28.68 1.19 -12.54
N GLY A 428 -29.25 2.14 -11.79
CA GLY A 428 -29.60 3.47 -12.28
C GLY A 428 -28.38 4.35 -12.63
N LYS A 429 -27.19 3.99 -12.16
CA LYS A 429 -25.92 4.68 -12.48
C LYS A 429 -24.81 3.66 -12.77
N PRO A 430 -24.87 2.93 -13.89
CA PRO A 430 -23.98 1.80 -14.14
C PRO A 430 -22.49 2.18 -14.08
N VAL A 431 -21.70 1.45 -13.29
CA VAL A 431 -20.23 1.63 -13.23
C VAL A 431 -19.61 1.48 -14.61
N ALA A 432 -20.12 0.55 -15.43
CA ALA A 432 -19.69 0.37 -16.82
C ALA A 432 -19.78 1.67 -17.64
N GLN A 433 -20.85 2.44 -17.45
CA GLN A 433 -21.05 3.72 -18.14
C GLN A 433 -20.12 4.81 -17.61
N MET A 434 -19.83 4.81 -16.30
CA MET A 434 -18.88 5.74 -15.68
C MET A 434 -17.44 5.52 -16.21
N LEU A 435 -17.08 4.28 -16.50
CA LEU A 435 -15.72 3.89 -16.92
C LEU A 435 -15.58 3.70 -18.44
N LYS A 436 -16.63 3.95 -19.23
CA LYS A 436 -16.69 3.62 -20.67
C LYS A 436 -15.53 4.19 -21.49
N SER A 437 -15.06 5.39 -21.14
CA SER A 437 -13.93 6.06 -21.82
C SER A 437 -12.59 5.36 -21.59
N GLY A 438 -12.51 4.46 -20.61
CA GLY A 438 -11.35 3.60 -20.38
C GLY A 438 -11.23 2.42 -21.35
N GLY A 439 -12.26 2.20 -22.17
CA GLY A 439 -12.34 1.09 -23.13
C GLY A 439 -12.84 -0.21 -22.51
N PRO A 440 -13.31 -1.15 -23.35
CA PRO A 440 -14.05 -2.33 -22.90
C PRO A 440 -13.22 -3.26 -21.99
N LYS A 441 -11.92 -3.41 -22.28
CA LYS A 441 -11.02 -4.25 -21.46
C LYS A 441 -10.84 -3.69 -20.04
N PHE A 442 -10.77 -2.36 -19.88
CA PHE A 442 -10.66 -1.73 -18.56
C PHE A 442 -11.95 -1.87 -17.77
N VAL A 443 -13.08 -1.64 -18.43
CA VAL A 443 -14.40 -1.80 -17.82
C VAL A 443 -14.58 -3.24 -17.32
N ASP A 444 -14.31 -4.24 -18.17
CA ASP A 444 -14.37 -5.66 -17.82
C ASP A 444 -13.45 -6.00 -16.63
N PHE A 445 -12.21 -5.50 -16.65
CA PHE A 445 -11.24 -5.69 -15.57
C PHE A 445 -11.76 -5.19 -14.21
N VAL A 446 -12.29 -3.96 -14.18
CA VAL A 446 -12.81 -3.36 -12.95
C VAL A 446 -14.08 -4.08 -12.48
N LEU A 447 -15.00 -4.42 -13.38
CA LEU A 447 -16.24 -5.12 -13.01
C LEU A 447 -15.97 -6.53 -12.46
N LYS A 448 -15.00 -7.27 -13.00
CA LYS A 448 -14.58 -8.57 -12.45
C LYS A 448 -13.99 -8.48 -11.04
N ALA A 449 -13.29 -7.39 -10.73
CA ALA A 449 -12.83 -7.10 -9.37
C ALA A 449 -13.96 -6.66 -8.42
N LEU A 450 -15.09 -6.18 -8.97
CA LEU A 450 -16.27 -5.71 -8.24
C LEU A 450 -17.44 -6.71 -8.30
N ALA A 451 -17.18 -8.00 -8.57
CA ALA A 451 -18.23 -9.02 -8.53
C ALA A 451 -18.88 -9.08 -7.13
N TRP A 452 -20.21 -9.22 -7.09
CA TRP A 452 -20.99 -9.30 -5.87
C TRP A 452 -20.60 -10.52 -5.03
N ASP A 453 -20.61 -11.70 -5.65
CA ASP A 453 -20.20 -12.93 -5.02
C ASP A 453 -18.66 -12.93 -4.87
N PRO A 454 -18.12 -13.03 -3.64
CA PRO A 454 -16.68 -13.09 -3.44
C PRO A 454 -16.00 -14.31 -4.07
N GLU A 455 -16.73 -15.40 -4.33
CA GLU A 455 -16.19 -16.60 -4.98
C GLU A 455 -16.14 -16.47 -6.52
N GLU A 456 -16.97 -15.59 -7.10
CA GLU A 456 -16.88 -15.23 -8.53
C GLU A 456 -15.93 -14.05 -8.78
N ARG A 457 -15.49 -13.38 -7.71
CA ARG A 457 -14.63 -12.21 -7.78
C ARG A 457 -13.21 -12.61 -8.16
N MET A 458 -12.69 -11.95 -9.20
CA MET A 458 -11.36 -12.20 -9.72
C MET A 458 -10.29 -12.10 -8.64
N THR A 459 -9.42 -13.10 -8.58
CA THR A 459 -8.25 -13.15 -7.70
C THR A 459 -7.11 -12.26 -8.23
N ALA A 460 -6.11 -11.97 -7.38
CA ALA A 460 -4.95 -11.19 -7.80
C ALA A 460 -4.17 -11.87 -8.95
N GLU A 461 -4.06 -13.21 -8.91
CA GLU A 461 -3.40 -14.01 -9.94
C GLU A 461 -4.14 -13.94 -11.29
N GLU A 462 -5.45 -14.14 -11.29
CA GLU A 462 -6.28 -14.01 -12.50
C GLU A 462 -6.23 -12.59 -13.06
N ALA A 463 -6.25 -11.59 -12.18
CA ALA A 463 -6.17 -10.19 -12.56
C ALA A 463 -4.85 -9.83 -13.26
N MET A 464 -3.72 -10.39 -12.83
CA MET A 464 -2.43 -10.17 -13.50
C MET A 464 -2.41 -10.73 -14.92
N ASN A 465 -3.19 -11.78 -15.18
CA ASN A 465 -3.34 -12.40 -16.50
C ASN A 465 -4.47 -11.80 -17.34
N HIS A 466 -5.19 -10.80 -16.82
CA HIS A 466 -6.31 -10.20 -17.51
C HIS A 466 -5.88 -9.46 -18.80
N PRO A 467 -6.65 -9.52 -19.90
CA PRO A 467 -6.32 -8.84 -21.15
C PRO A 467 -5.96 -7.36 -21.02
N TRP A 468 -6.60 -6.62 -20.11
CA TRP A 468 -6.28 -5.20 -19.88
C TRP A 468 -4.86 -4.97 -19.34
N ILE A 469 -4.33 -5.91 -18.54
CA ILE A 469 -2.96 -5.88 -18.02
C ILE A 469 -1.98 -6.35 -19.09
N ILE A 470 -2.24 -7.49 -19.74
CA ILE A 470 -1.27 -8.13 -20.65
C ILE A 470 -1.21 -7.51 -22.06
N THR A 471 -2.29 -6.90 -22.57
CA THR A 471 -2.34 -6.40 -23.97
C THR A 471 -1.31 -5.29 -24.22
N SER A 472 -0.93 -4.47 -23.23
CA SER A 472 0.10 -3.44 -23.47
C SER A 472 1.53 -3.97 -23.41
N LEU A 473 1.74 -5.19 -22.90
CA LEU A 473 3.06 -5.85 -23.01
C LEU A 473 3.35 -6.27 -24.46
N SER A 474 2.32 -6.39 -25.30
CA SER A 474 2.43 -6.83 -26.70
C SER A 474 2.20 -5.75 -27.75
N VAL A 475 1.62 -4.59 -27.42
CA VAL A 475 1.37 -3.50 -28.39
C VAL A 475 2.56 -2.54 -28.50
N ASP A 476 3.39 -2.41 -27.47
CA ASP A 476 4.60 -1.56 -27.53
C ASP A 476 5.72 -2.15 -28.40
N SER A 477 5.61 -3.40 -28.86
CA SER A 477 6.55 -4.01 -29.82
C SER A 477 6.20 -3.76 -31.29
N GLY A 478 5.02 -3.18 -31.60
CA GLY A 478 4.47 -3.17 -32.96
C GLY A 478 4.31 -1.80 -33.65
N ASN A 479 4.22 -0.68 -32.93
CA ASN A 479 3.99 0.64 -33.56
C ASN A 479 5.17 1.58 -33.30
N ARG A 480 6.18 1.51 -34.18
CA ARG A 480 7.19 2.56 -34.34
C ARG A 480 6.82 3.43 -35.53
N GLU A 481 6.16 4.55 -35.29
CA GLU A 481 6.34 5.72 -36.16
C GLU A 481 7.57 6.48 -35.67
N SER A 482 8.50 6.74 -36.59
CA SER A 482 9.80 7.35 -36.33
C SER A 482 9.68 8.78 -35.79
N PRO A 483 10.39 9.15 -34.72
CA PRO A 483 10.41 10.52 -34.22
C PRO A 483 11.36 11.36 -35.08
N SER A 484 10.84 12.00 -36.13
CA SER A 484 11.57 13.05 -36.85
C SER A 484 10.77 14.32 -37.21
N ASP A 485 9.49 14.45 -36.83
CA ASP A 485 8.66 15.58 -37.30
C ASP A 485 8.01 16.47 -36.20
N LEU A 486 8.48 16.44 -34.96
CA LEU A 486 7.95 17.32 -33.89
C LEU A 486 8.80 18.57 -33.58
N SER A 487 9.79 18.90 -34.40
CA SER A 487 10.66 20.08 -34.20
C SER A 487 10.49 21.18 -35.25
N ARG A 488 9.31 21.31 -35.86
CA ARG A 488 8.95 22.49 -36.68
C ARG A 488 7.49 22.84 -36.52
N HIS A 489 7.11 23.49 -35.41
CA HIS A 489 6.00 24.47 -35.38
C HIS A 489 5.83 25.01 -33.95
N ARG A 490 6.72 25.91 -33.50
CA ARG A 490 6.40 26.92 -32.48
C ARG A 490 7.49 27.99 -32.37
N PHE A 491 7.77 28.66 -33.47
CA PHE A 491 8.30 30.02 -33.47
C PHE A 491 7.80 30.71 -34.74
N GLN A 492 6.60 31.28 -34.66
CA GLN A 492 6.19 32.46 -35.42
C GLN A 492 4.79 32.89 -34.96
N ARG A 493 4.63 34.22 -34.83
CA ARG A 493 3.43 34.98 -34.48
C ARG A 493 3.21 35.27 -32.98
N GLN A 494 4.05 36.15 -32.45
CA GLN A 494 3.53 37.43 -31.95
C GLN A 494 4.05 38.53 -32.88
N GLY A 495 3.09 39.22 -33.47
CA GLY A 495 3.15 40.30 -34.43
C GLY A 495 1.70 40.69 -34.63
#